data_AF-A0A3B6I3T1-F1
#
_entry.id   AF-A0A3B6I3T1-F1
#
_cell.length_a   1.000
_cell.length_b   1.000
_cell.length_c   1.000
_cell.angle_alpha   90.00
_cell.angle_beta   90.00
_cell.angle_gamma   90.00
#
_symmetry.space_group_name_H-M   'P 1'
#
loop_
_entity.id
_entity.type
_entity.pdbx_description
1 polymer ?
#
loop_
_entity_poly.entity_id
_entity_poly.type
_entity_poly.pdbx_seq_one_letter_code
_entity_poly.pdbx_strand_id
1 'polypeptide(L)'
;MSLCKPNHLQDLCISIPPSSDYDHLYRNMNALDCLMYEHGSLKTVKLVAHRSSASYGDASRARVGWILNRPNHHLERFEVSAYSPVIFCKMRLWKIQLDNLCILKIAVDGLSVNDADILRGLPALTALSLYVEKSPNIKIIFGTAAGFTALQYLKLRFMSGIAWLRFEADAMPNLWKLRLVFDAIPQMDQRLDLYSEPGQWKQYRHGTALISIDHMTGLREVSAKFGGAAADLKYVSRIGVVSNHPSNPIIDVQLVDSGSRGDKR
;
A
#
# COMPACT_ATOMS: atom_id res chain seq x y z
N MET A 1 -21.11 23.18 -13.65
CA MET A 1 -22.16 22.20 -13.96
C MET A 1 -22.79 21.76 -12.65
N SER A 2 -24.08 22.04 -12.44
CA SER A 2 -24.84 21.54 -11.31
C SER A 2 -25.29 20.11 -11.65
N LEU A 3 -24.56 19.11 -11.16
CA LEU A 3 -25.09 17.75 -11.11
C LEU A 3 -26.24 17.78 -10.11
N CYS A 4 -27.44 17.36 -10.52
CA CYS A 4 -28.60 17.19 -9.64
C CYS A 4 -28.15 16.55 -8.33
N LYS A 5 -28.28 17.25 -7.19
CA LYS A 5 -27.88 16.73 -5.87
C LYS A 5 -28.65 15.44 -5.59
N PRO A 6 -28.06 14.25 -5.70
CA PRO A 6 -28.77 13.03 -5.41
C PRO A 6 -28.76 12.88 -3.89
N ASN A 7 -29.91 13.06 -3.24
CA ASN A 7 -30.02 13.03 -1.77
C ASN A 7 -29.73 11.64 -1.14
N HIS A 8 -29.49 10.62 -1.98
CA HIS A 8 -29.31 9.23 -1.58
C HIS A 8 -28.15 8.53 -2.29
N LEU A 9 -27.16 9.28 -2.80
CA LEU A 9 -26.00 8.66 -3.44
C LEU A 9 -25.20 7.86 -2.39
N GLN A 10 -25.16 6.53 -2.54
CA GLN A 10 -24.41 5.62 -1.66
C GLN A 10 -23.12 5.12 -2.31
N ASP A 11 -23.15 4.90 -3.62
CA ASP A 11 -22.02 4.39 -4.39
C ASP A 11 -21.61 5.37 -5.48
N LEU A 12 -20.34 5.75 -5.48
CA LEU A 12 -19.75 6.62 -6.48
C LEU A 12 -18.60 5.89 -7.17
N CYS A 13 -18.71 5.73 -8.49
CA CYS A 13 -17.65 5.19 -9.33
C CYS A 13 -17.23 6.24 -10.35
N ILE A 14 -15.96 6.65 -10.32
CA ILE A 14 -15.40 7.66 -11.22
C ILE A 14 -14.30 7.00 -12.05
N SER A 15 -14.40 7.15 -13.36
CA SER A 15 -13.34 6.74 -14.30
C SER A 15 -12.40 7.90 -14.58
N ILE A 16 -11.10 7.74 -14.29
CA ILE A 16 -10.08 8.74 -14.62
C ILE A 16 -9.53 8.48 -16.02
N PRO A 17 -9.56 9.48 -16.92
CA PRO A 17 -8.95 9.39 -18.24
C PRO A 17 -7.42 9.25 -18.17
N PRO A 18 -6.81 8.46 -19.08
CA PRO A 18 -5.38 8.16 -19.09
C PRO A 18 -4.45 9.34 -19.39
N SER A 19 -4.99 10.46 -19.88
CA SER A 19 -4.28 11.66 -20.36
C SER A 19 -4.71 12.94 -19.64
N SER A 20 -5.29 12.84 -18.44
CA SER A 20 -5.68 14.04 -17.71
C SER A 20 -4.43 14.79 -17.28
N ASP A 21 -4.30 16.04 -17.72
CA ASP A 21 -3.30 16.97 -17.21
C ASP A 21 -3.50 17.18 -15.69
N TYR A 22 -2.42 17.57 -15.00
CA TYR A 22 -2.37 17.80 -13.56
C TYR A 22 -3.56 18.63 -13.07
N ASP A 23 -3.88 19.73 -13.74
CA ASP A 23 -4.97 20.63 -13.36
C ASP A 23 -6.35 19.96 -13.45
N HIS A 24 -6.56 19.12 -14.46
CA HIS A 24 -7.82 18.39 -14.62
C HIS A 24 -7.98 17.32 -13.53
N LEU A 25 -6.91 16.58 -13.22
CA LEU A 25 -6.90 15.61 -12.13
C LEU A 25 -7.13 16.30 -10.78
N TYR A 26 -6.45 17.41 -10.52
CA TYR A 26 -6.58 18.17 -9.29
C TYR A 26 -8.00 18.71 -9.10
N ARG A 27 -8.62 19.26 -10.16
CA ARG A 27 -10.03 19.70 -10.12
C ARG A 27 -11.00 18.55 -9.85
N ASN A 28 -10.79 17.39 -10.46
CA ASN A 28 -11.64 16.21 -10.24
C ASN A 28 -11.52 15.69 -8.81
N MET A 29 -10.30 15.67 -8.26
CA MET A 29 -10.09 15.26 -6.88
C MET A 29 -10.70 16.27 -5.89
N ASN A 30 -10.63 17.57 -6.16
CA ASN A 30 -11.34 18.58 -5.36
C ASN A 30 -12.85 18.36 -5.40
N ALA A 31 -13.40 18.10 -6.58
CA ALA A 31 -14.82 17.79 -6.72
C ALA A 31 -15.21 16.52 -5.96
N LEU A 32 -14.35 15.50 -5.95
CA LEU A 32 -14.55 14.28 -5.17
C LEU A 32 -14.57 14.56 -3.66
N ASP A 33 -13.63 15.34 -3.14
CA ASP A 33 -13.61 15.75 -1.74
C ASP A 33 -14.89 16.52 -1.36
N CYS A 34 -15.34 17.46 -2.22
CA CYS A 34 -16.61 18.16 -2.02
C CYS A 34 -17.81 17.19 -2.02
N LEU A 35 -17.85 16.24 -2.96
CA LEU A 35 -18.95 15.25 -3.02
C LEU A 35 -18.98 14.35 -1.79
N MET A 36 -17.83 13.86 -1.33
CA MET A 36 -17.74 13.04 -0.12
C MET A 36 -18.19 13.81 1.12
N TYR A 37 -17.90 15.12 1.18
CA TYR A 37 -18.31 16.00 2.27
C TYR A 37 -19.81 16.36 2.23
N GLU A 38 -20.35 16.68 1.05
CA GLU A 38 -21.76 17.08 0.90
C GLU A 38 -22.73 15.90 0.98
N HIS A 39 -22.32 14.70 0.55
CA HIS A 39 -23.16 13.51 0.55
C HIS A 39 -22.85 12.62 1.76
N GLY A 40 -23.49 12.94 2.89
CA GLY A 40 -23.43 12.12 4.11
C GLY A 40 -23.86 10.67 3.90
N SER A 41 -24.67 10.36 2.89
CA SER A 41 -25.12 9.00 2.58
C SER A 41 -24.07 8.12 1.89
N LEU A 42 -22.93 8.67 1.49
CA LEU A 42 -21.96 7.97 0.65
C LEU A 42 -21.19 6.91 1.44
N LYS A 43 -21.30 5.66 1.00
CA LYS A 43 -20.67 4.48 1.62
C LYS A 43 -19.50 3.96 0.81
N THR A 44 -19.58 4.06 -0.51
CA THR A 44 -18.57 3.51 -1.42
C THR A 44 -18.07 4.57 -2.37
N VAL A 45 -16.75 4.70 -2.48
CA VAL A 45 -16.08 5.47 -3.52
C VAL A 45 -15.05 4.61 -4.22
N LYS A 46 -15.15 4.54 -5.55
CA LYS A 46 -14.25 3.80 -6.43
C LYS A 46 -13.72 4.72 -7.52
N LEU A 47 -12.39 4.80 -7.64
CA LEU A 47 -11.70 5.54 -8.66
C LEU A 47 -10.99 4.57 -9.60
N VAL A 48 -11.53 4.41 -10.81
CA VAL A 48 -11.05 3.46 -11.79
C VAL A 48 -10.20 4.18 -12.82
N ALA A 49 -8.92 3.85 -12.90
CA ALA A 49 -8.08 4.33 -13.98
C ALA A 49 -8.33 3.49 -15.24
N HIS A 50 -8.57 4.14 -16.39
CA HIS A 50 -8.68 3.43 -17.65
C HIS A 50 -7.34 2.75 -17.98
N ARG A 51 -7.36 1.43 -18.21
CA ARG A 51 -6.19 0.66 -18.59
C ARG A 51 -5.75 1.09 -19.99
N SER A 52 -4.74 1.95 -20.12
CA SER A 52 -4.02 2.02 -21.40
C SER A 52 -3.14 0.77 -21.48
N SER A 53 -3.11 0.13 -22.65
CA SER A 53 -2.34 -1.09 -22.95
C SER A 53 -0.81 -0.91 -22.84
N ALA A 54 -0.33 0.23 -22.34
CA ALA A 54 1.09 0.53 -22.23
C ALA A 54 1.68 -0.10 -20.96
N SER A 55 2.60 -1.04 -21.19
CA SER A 55 3.58 -1.54 -20.24
C SER A 55 4.19 -0.42 -19.40
N TYR A 56 4.44 -0.68 -18.12
CA TYR A 56 5.32 0.15 -17.29
C TYR A 56 6.63 0.38 -18.07
N GLY A 57 6.94 1.64 -18.36
CA GLY A 57 8.05 2.03 -19.22
C GLY A 57 8.09 3.52 -19.54
N ASP A 58 6.94 4.20 -19.50
CA ASP A 58 6.91 5.65 -19.74
C ASP A 58 6.68 6.42 -18.42
N ALA A 59 7.75 7.06 -17.96
CA ALA A 59 7.82 7.90 -16.77
C ALA A 59 7.24 9.32 -17.02
N SER A 60 6.20 9.45 -17.85
CA SER A 60 5.66 10.75 -18.28
C SER A 60 4.23 11.04 -17.78
N ARG A 61 3.65 10.19 -16.92
CA ARG A 61 2.35 10.53 -16.31
C ARG A 61 2.53 11.47 -15.12
N ALA A 62 2.01 12.69 -15.25
CA ALA A 62 1.84 13.61 -14.14
C ALA A 62 1.09 12.89 -13.01
N ARG A 63 1.75 12.76 -11.84
CA ARG A 63 1.13 12.24 -10.62
C ARG A 63 0.64 13.41 -9.79
N VAL A 64 -0.54 13.27 -9.19
CA VAL A 64 -1.12 14.27 -8.31
C VAL A 64 -1.05 13.76 -6.88
N GLY A 65 -0.33 14.49 -6.03
CA GLY A 65 -0.40 14.32 -4.58
C GLY A 65 -1.74 14.80 -4.06
N TRP A 66 -2.43 13.98 -3.29
CA TRP A 66 -3.74 14.29 -2.72
C TRP A 66 -3.74 14.10 -1.21
N ILE A 67 -4.32 15.05 -0.50
CA ILE A 67 -4.53 14.95 0.94
C ILE A 67 -6.04 14.90 1.17
N LEU A 68 -6.52 13.74 1.63
CA LEU A 68 -7.92 13.58 1.99
C LEU A 68 -8.17 14.28 3.34
N ASN A 69 -8.62 15.53 3.28
CA ASN A 69 -8.74 16.39 4.47
C ASN A 69 -10.09 16.27 5.19
N ARG A 70 -11.14 15.83 4.49
CA ARG A 70 -12.50 15.71 5.05
C ARG A 70 -13.15 14.36 4.71
N PRO A 71 -12.56 13.25 5.14
CA PRO A 71 -13.20 11.95 5.00
C PRO A 71 -14.60 11.92 5.66
N ASN A 72 -15.50 11.20 5.02
CA ASN A 72 -16.87 10.99 5.48
C ASN A 72 -16.92 9.77 6.43
N HIS A 73 -17.51 9.95 7.61
CA HIS A 73 -17.59 8.91 8.65
C HIS A 73 -18.51 7.74 8.29
N HIS A 74 -19.38 7.87 7.30
CA HIS A 74 -20.20 6.79 6.77
C HIS A 74 -19.51 5.97 5.67
N LEU A 75 -18.30 6.37 5.25
CA LEU A 75 -17.57 5.69 4.19
C LEU A 75 -17.11 4.31 4.65
N GLU A 76 -17.66 3.27 4.02
CA GLU A 76 -17.35 1.86 4.29
C GLU A 76 -16.26 1.34 3.34
N ARG A 77 -16.18 1.89 2.11
CA ARG A 77 -15.25 1.41 1.08
C ARG A 77 -14.64 2.55 0.29
N PHE A 78 -13.32 2.63 0.29
CA PHE A 78 -12.56 3.57 -0.53
C PHE A 78 -11.50 2.84 -1.36
N GLU A 79 -11.68 2.84 -2.68
CA GLU A 79 -10.77 2.15 -3.58
C GLU A 79 -10.32 3.03 -4.74
N VAL A 80 -9.01 3.11 -4.91
CA VAL A 80 -8.36 3.75 -6.03
C VAL A 80 -7.55 2.71 -6.79
N SER A 81 -7.70 2.70 -8.11
CA SER A 81 -6.95 1.82 -8.99
C SER A 81 -5.45 2.02 -8.81
N ALA A 82 -4.69 0.92 -8.85
CA ALA A 82 -3.22 0.96 -8.79
C ALA A 82 -2.58 1.79 -9.91
N TYR A 83 -3.30 1.96 -11.02
CA TYR A 83 -2.87 2.68 -12.20
C TYR A 83 -3.37 4.13 -12.22
N SER A 84 -4.04 4.57 -11.16
CA SER A 84 -4.44 5.96 -10.99
C SER A 84 -3.20 6.85 -10.88
N PRO A 85 -3.19 8.04 -11.51
CA PRO A 85 -2.14 9.04 -11.30
C PRO A 85 -2.23 9.70 -9.91
N VAL A 86 -3.25 9.39 -9.10
CA VAL A 86 -3.46 9.97 -7.77
C VAL A 86 -2.66 9.20 -6.71
N ILE A 87 -1.84 9.94 -5.96
CA ILE A 87 -1.08 9.44 -4.80
C ILE A 87 -1.57 10.16 -3.55
N PHE A 88 -1.92 9.40 -2.52
CA PHE A 88 -2.34 9.96 -1.23
C PHE A 88 -1.12 10.26 -0.36
N CYS A 89 -1.12 11.44 0.24
CA CYS A 89 -0.08 11.89 1.15
C CYS A 89 -0.71 12.24 2.50
N LYS A 90 0.02 12.04 3.61
CA LYS A 90 -0.29 12.54 4.96
C LYS A 90 -1.67 12.12 5.50
N MET A 91 -1.79 10.90 6.04
CA MET A 91 -3.07 10.31 6.50
C MET A 91 -3.58 10.83 7.86
N ARG A 92 -3.06 11.96 8.38
CA ARG A 92 -3.14 12.34 9.80
C ARG A 92 -4.55 12.47 10.40
N LEU A 93 -5.57 12.71 9.58
CA LEU A 93 -6.95 12.96 10.05
C LEU A 93 -7.86 11.73 9.98
N TRP A 94 -7.34 10.57 9.55
CA TRP A 94 -8.18 9.43 9.21
C TRP A 94 -8.72 8.68 10.45
N LYS A 95 -7.98 8.71 11.56
CA LYS A 95 -8.32 7.98 12.79
C LYS A 95 -9.68 8.39 13.40
N ILE A 96 -10.12 9.63 13.18
CA ILE A 96 -11.32 10.19 13.84
C ILE A 96 -12.56 10.13 12.92
N GLN A 97 -12.34 9.99 11.61
CA GLN A 97 -13.34 10.31 10.60
C GLN A 97 -13.71 9.12 9.70
N LEU A 98 -13.14 7.94 9.92
CA LEU A 98 -13.32 6.76 9.06
C LEU A 98 -13.64 5.50 9.89
N ASP A 99 -14.45 5.65 10.94
CA ASP A 99 -14.77 4.56 11.87
C ASP A 99 -15.46 3.37 11.20
N ASN A 100 -16.26 3.63 10.16
CA ASN A 100 -16.98 2.59 9.40
C ASN A 100 -16.17 2.03 8.22
N LEU A 101 -14.94 2.50 7.98
CA LEU A 101 -14.17 2.11 6.81
C LEU A 101 -13.71 0.66 6.90
N CYS A 102 -14.38 -0.20 6.14
CA CYS A 102 -14.11 -1.62 6.04
C CYS A 102 -12.99 -1.94 5.04
N ILE A 103 -12.97 -1.24 3.90
CA ILE A 103 -12.08 -1.57 2.78
C ILE A 103 -11.36 -0.34 2.30
N LEU A 104 -10.03 -0.39 2.35
CA LEU A 104 -9.16 0.67 1.87
C LEU A 104 -8.16 0.14 0.84
N LYS A 105 -8.17 0.76 -0.34
CA LYS A 105 -7.21 0.50 -1.40
C LYS A 105 -6.74 1.80 -2.04
N ILE A 106 -5.48 2.17 -1.84
CA ILE A 106 -4.95 3.46 -2.34
C ILE A 106 -3.47 3.35 -2.70
N ALA A 107 -2.99 4.29 -3.51
CA ALA A 107 -1.56 4.55 -3.66
C ALA A 107 -1.10 5.62 -2.68
N VAL A 108 0.09 5.46 -2.11
CA VAL A 108 0.72 6.41 -1.18
C VAL A 108 2.15 6.70 -1.60
N ASP A 109 2.65 7.89 -1.28
CA ASP A 109 4.02 8.32 -1.64
C ASP A 109 5.09 7.53 -0.88
N GLY A 110 4.81 7.20 0.37
CA GLY A 110 5.60 6.33 1.24
C GLY A 110 4.73 5.70 2.33
N LEU A 111 5.34 4.86 3.16
CA LEU A 111 4.70 4.28 4.33
C LEU A 111 5.55 4.60 5.57
N SER A 112 5.07 5.51 6.42
CA SER A 112 5.73 5.81 7.69
C SER A 112 5.14 5.00 8.85
N VAL A 113 5.85 4.99 9.99
CA VAL A 113 5.32 4.42 11.25
C VAL A 113 4.02 5.11 11.66
N ASN A 114 3.93 6.43 11.49
CA ASN A 114 2.73 7.19 11.81
C ASN A 114 1.54 6.79 10.92
N ASP A 115 1.77 6.54 9.63
CA ASP A 115 0.70 6.08 8.73
C ASP A 115 0.20 4.69 9.12
N ALA A 116 1.12 3.77 9.47
CA ALA A 116 0.76 2.46 9.99
C ALA A 116 -0.04 2.56 11.31
N ASP A 117 0.34 3.49 12.21
CA ASP A 117 -0.35 3.75 13.48
C ASP A 117 -1.75 4.37 13.31
N ILE A 118 -1.95 5.16 12.25
CA ILE A 118 -3.26 5.68 11.89
C ILE A 118 -4.14 4.55 11.35
N LEU A 119 -3.61 3.77 10.41
CA LEU A 119 -4.34 2.66 9.76
C LEU A 119 -4.71 1.56 10.77
N ARG A 120 -3.82 1.25 11.72
CA ARG A 120 -4.12 0.25 12.77
C ARG A 120 -5.25 0.72 13.69
N GLY A 121 -5.48 2.02 13.78
CA GLY A 121 -6.51 2.63 14.62
C GLY A 121 -7.91 2.60 14.01
N LEU A 122 -8.06 2.17 12.75
CA LEU A 122 -9.36 2.09 12.08
C LEU A 122 -10.11 0.82 12.54
N PRO A 123 -11.22 0.94 13.28
CA PRO A 123 -11.81 -0.19 13.99
C PRO A 123 -12.53 -1.20 13.07
N ALA A 124 -13.13 -0.74 11.98
CA ALA A 124 -13.85 -1.60 11.03
C ALA A 124 -12.98 -2.15 9.89
N LEU A 125 -11.70 -1.78 9.80
CA LEU A 125 -10.86 -2.06 8.63
C LEU A 125 -10.57 -3.57 8.50
N THR A 126 -11.23 -4.21 7.54
CA THR A 126 -11.10 -5.66 7.25
C THR A 126 -10.16 -5.94 6.08
N ALA A 127 -10.04 -5.01 5.12
CA ALA A 127 -9.18 -5.20 3.95
C ALA A 127 -8.37 -3.93 3.64
N LEU A 128 -7.05 -4.08 3.62
CA LEU A 128 -6.10 -3.01 3.32
C LEU A 128 -5.23 -3.38 2.11
N SER A 129 -5.14 -2.48 1.14
CA SER A 129 -4.25 -2.61 -0.02
C SER A 129 -3.53 -1.30 -0.31
N LEU A 130 -2.26 -1.21 0.07
CA LEU A 130 -1.43 -0.03 -0.19
C LEU A 130 -0.50 -0.27 -1.39
N TYR A 131 -0.50 0.69 -2.31
CA TYR A 131 0.48 0.80 -3.38
C TYR A 131 1.47 1.90 -3.00
N VAL A 132 2.58 1.51 -2.37
CA VAL A 132 3.59 2.42 -1.85
C VAL A 132 4.57 2.76 -2.98
N GLU A 133 4.62 4.03 -3.37
CA GLU A 133 5.49 4.47 -4.46
C GLU A 133 6.97 4.28 -4.11
N LYS A 134 7.37 4.75 -2.92
CA LYS A 134 8.75 4.66 -2.44
C LYS A 134 8.81 3.84 -1.16
N SER A 135 9.59 2.76 -1.19
CA SER A 135 9.82 1.95 0.02
C SER A 135 10.40 2.80 1.16
N PRO A 136 9.97 2.56 2.41
CA PRO A 136 10.52 3.25 3.56
C PRO A 136 12.03 2.97 3.70
N ASN A 137 12.77 3.99 4.12
CA ASN A 137 14.19 3.87 4.47
C ASN A 137 14.40 3.35 5.91
N ILE A 138 13.31 3.19 6.66
CA ILE A 138 13.29 2.72 8.05
C ILE A 138 12.52 1.40 8.15
N LYS A 139 12.80 0.63 9.20
CA LYS A 139 12.03 -0.58 9.51
C LYS A 139 10.65 -0.21 10.01
N ILE A 140 9.61 -0.74 9.36
CA ILE A 140 8.23 -0.62 9.81
C ILE A 140 7.88 -1.85 10.64
N ILE A 141 7.51 -1.62 11.89
CA ILE A 141 7.12 -2.67 12.83
C ILE A 141 5.61 -2.59 13.06
N PHE A 142 4.90 -3.62 12.63
CA PHE A 142 3.52 -3.87 13.02
C PHE A 142 3.56 -4.63 14.35
N GLY A 143 3.53 -3.87 15.44
CA GLY A 143 3.69 -4.40 16.79
C GLY A 143 2.38 -4.82 17.47
N THR A 144 2.51 -5.38 18.66
CA THR A 144 1.43 -6.01 19.46
C THR A 144 0.40 -5.05 20.09
N ALA A 145 0.56 -3.73 19.92
CA ALA A 145 -0.39 -2.75 20.45
C ALA A 145 -1.76 -2.88 19.76
N ALA A 146 -2.84 -2.91 20.56
CA ALA A 146 -4.22 -3.19 20.15
C ALA A 146 -4.74 -2.37 18.95
N GLY A 147 -4.45 -2.83 17.74
CA GLY A 147 -4.87 -2.25 16.47
C GLY A 147 -5.02 -3.33 15.43
N PHE A 148 -5.54 -2.98 14.25
CA PHE A 148 -5.84 -3.96 13.17
C PHE A 148 -6.67 -5.16 13.64
N THR A 149 -7.53 -4.98 14.64
CA THR A 149 -8.29 -6.07 15.24
C THR A 149 -9.28 -6.69 14.27
N ALA A 150 -9.86 -5.92 13.36
CA ALA A 150 -10.76 -6.43 12.32
C ALA A 150 -10.03 -6.88 11.04
N LEU A 151 -8.72 -6.63 10.90
CA LEU A 151 -8.02 -6.78 9.63
C LEU A 151 -7.89 -8.26 9.24
N GLN A 152 -8.43 -8.60 8.07
CA GLN A 152 -8.47 -9.95 7.52
C GLN A 152 -7.54 -10.10 6.31
N TYR A 153 -7.39 -9.04 5.52
CA TYR A 153 -6.55 -9.01 4.33
C TYR A 153 -5.61 -7.81 4.33
N LEU A 154 -4.31 -8.08 4.20
CA LEU A 154 -3.28 -7.08 4.05
C LEU A 154 -2.51 -7.30 2.75
N LYS A 155 -2.46 -6.26 1.92
CA LYS A 155 -1.57 -6.20 0.76
C LYS A 155 -0.72 -4.94 0.81
N LEU A 156 0.59 -5.13 0.72
CA LEU A 156 1.56 -4.06 0.55
C LEU A 156 2.28 -4.29 -0.78
N ARG A 157 2.16 -3.33 -1.71
CA ARG A 157 2.89 -3.33 -2.97
C ARG A 157 3.83 -2.13 -3.01
N PHE A 158 5.12 -2.38 -2.98
CA PHE A 158 6.17 -1.38 -3.11
C PHE A 158 6.57 -1.27 -4.58
N MET A 159 6.37 -0.09 -5.17
CA MET A 159 6.62 0.16 -6.58
C MET A 159 8.11 0.40 -6.86
N SER A 160 8.83 0.92 -5.87
CA SER A 160 10.27 1.14 -5.92
C SER A 160 10.90 0.79 -4.58
N GLY A 161 12.04 0.09 -4.61
CA GLY A 161 12.79 -0.26 -3.42
C GLY A 161 12.36 -1.58 -2.78
N ILE A 162 13.14 -2.01 -1.79
CA ILE A 162 12.72 -3.00 -0.81
C ILE A 162 12.37 -2.29 0.51
N ALA A 163 11.35 -2.80 1.19
CA ALA A 163 10.94 -2.34 2.50
C ALA A 163 11.35 -3.35 3.58
N TRP A 164 11.67 -2.84 4.76
CA TRP A 164 11.95 -3.67 5.94
C TRP A 164 10.72 -3.72 6.83
N LEU A 165 10.20 -4.93 7.02
CA LEU A 165 8.92 -5.15 7.67
C LEU A 165 9.08 -6.17 8.79
N ARG A 166 8.48 -5.87 9.94
CA ARG A 166 8.27 -6.85 11.00
C ARG A 166 6.79 -6.91 11.34
N PHE A 167 6.25 -8.12 11.34
CA PHE A 167 4.91 -8.43 11.82
C PHE A 167 5.09 -9.22 13.11
N GLU A 168 4.82 -8.58 14.24
CA GLU A 168 4.90 -9.23 15.55
C GLU A 168 3.68 -10.12 15.78
N ALA A 169 3.81 -11.10 16.67
CA ALA A 169 2.70 -11.94 17.09
C ALA A 169 1.55 -11.07 17.60
N ASP A 170 0.30 -11.48 17.34
CA ASP A 170 -0.92 -10.78 17.77
C ASP A 170 -1.13 -9.36 17.22
N ALA A 171 -0.24 -8.83 16.39
CA ALA A 171 -0.39 -7.51 15.78
C ALA A 171 -1.64 -7.39 14.87
N MET A 172 -2.09 -8.53 14.31
CA MET A 172 -3.26 -8.62 13.43
C MET A 172 -3.96 -9.96 13.65
N PRO A 173 -4.73 -10.12 14.75
CA PRO A 173 -5.20 -11.42 15.23
C PRO A 173 -6.15 -12.13 14.25
N ASN A 174 -6.86 -11.38 13.41
CA ASN A 174 -7.81 -11.92 12.44
C ASN A 174 -7.26 -11.98 11.01
N LEU A 175 -5.96 -11.70 10.81
CA LEU A 175 -5.36 -11.67 9.48
C LEU A 175 -5.25 -13.08 8.93
N TRP A 176 -5.98 -13.37 7.86
CA TRP A 176 -5.92 -14.67 7.20
C TRP A 176 -5.12 -14.63 5.90
N LYS A 177 -4.93 -13.45 5.28
CA LYS A 177 -4.19 -13.31 4.02
C LYS A 177 -3.24 -12.12 3.99
N LEU A 178 -1.94 -12.43 3.82
CA LEU A 178 -0.86 -11.46 3.66
C LEU A 178 -0.24 -11.53 2.26
N ARG A 179 -0.14 -10.38 1.58
CA ARG A 179 0.49 -10.27 0.27
C ARG A 179 1.52 -9.14 0.24
N LEU A 180 2.77 -9.50 0.03
CA LEU A 180 3.87 -8.56 -0.17
C LEU A 180 4.28 -8.59 -1.64
N VAL A 181 4.40 -7.41 -2.25
CA VAL A 181 4.82 -7.29 -3.65
C VAL A 181 5.86 -6.18 -3.74
N PHE A 182 7.00 -6.47 -4.34
CA PHE A 182 8.06 -5.52 -4.64
C PHE A 182 8.22 -5.49 -6.15
N ASP A 183 7.89 -4.39 -6.82
CA ASP A 183 7.93 -4.30 -8.29
C ASP A 183 9.37 -4.12 -8.81
N ALA A 184 10.24 -3.48 -8.02
CA ALA A 184 11.64 -3.25 -8.35
C ALA A 184 12.51 -3.29 -7.10
N ILE A 185 13.45 -4.23 -7.05
CA ILE A 185 14.46 -4.34 -5.99
C ILE A 185 15.75 -3.65 -6.46
N PRO A 186 16.29 -2.67 -5.71
CA PRO A 186 17.58 -2.06 -6.01
C PRO A 186 18.73 -2.98 -5.60
N GLN A 187 19.90 -2.79 -6.20
CA GLN A 187 21.13 -3.43 -5.72
C GLN A 187 21.39 -3.00 -4.26
N MET A 188 21.55 -3.98 -3.36
CA MET A 188 21.69 -3.71 -1.92
C MET A 188 23.10 -3.26 -1.51
N ASP A 189 24.09 -3.40 -2.38
CA ASP A 189 25.45 -2.87 -2.18
C ASP A 189 25.46 -1.34 -2.11
N GLN A 190 24.62 -0.66 -2.90
CA GLN A 190 24.46 0.81 -2.91
C GLN A 190 23.75 1.36 -1.66
N ARG A 191 23.17 0.50 -0.83
CA ARG A 191 22.48 0.94 0.39
C ARG A 191 23.38 0.89 1.62
N LEU A 192 24.52 0.18 1.60
CA LEU A 192 25.44 0.15 2.74
C LEU A 192 25.94 1.56 3.14
N ASP A 193 26.08 2.46 2.17
CA ASP A 193 26.54 3.83 2.40
C ASP A 193 25.47 4.76 3.00
N LEU A 194 24.17 4.43 2.82
CA LEU A 194 23.05 5.16 3.43
C LEU A 194 22.89 4.87 4.93
N TYR A 195 23.69 3.96 5.50
CA TYR A 195 23.62 3.52 6.89
C TYR A 195 24.72 4.09 7.80
N SER A 196 25.35 5.19 7.39
CA SER A 196 26.39 5.88 8.18
C SER A 196 25.87 6.65 9.39
N GLU A 197 24.55 6.74 9.61
CA GLU A 197 23.97 7.44 10.75
C GLU A 197 23.96 6.55 12.02
N PRO A 198 24.78 6.87 13.06
CA PRO A 198 25.05 5.98 14.19
C PRO A 198 23.83 5.66 15.07
N GLY A 199 22.73 6.39 14.92
CA GLY A 199 21.51 6.21 15.71
C GLY A 199 20.57 5.12 15.18
N GLN A 200 20.63 4.81 13.89
CA GLN A 200 19.66 3.88 13.29
C GLN A 200 19.92 2.44 13.77
N TRP A 201 21.17 1.98 13.78
CA TRP A 201 21.62 0.62 14.15
C TRP A 201 21.01 -0.01 15.42
N LYS A 202 20.51 0.78 16.37
CA LYS A 202 19.87 0.23 17.59
C LYS A 202 18.56 -0.53 17.33
N GLN A 203 17.80 -0.18 16.28
CA GLN A 203 16.59 -0.93 15.89
C GLN A 203 16.89 -2.25 15.14
N TYR A 204 18.17 -2.55 14.88
CA TYR A 204 18.65 -3.57 13.96
C TYR A 204 19.21 -4.83 14.65
N ARG A 205 19.03 -4.98 15.98
CA ARG A 205 19.60 -6.09 16.76
C ARG A 205 18.82 -7.42 16.69
N HIS A 206 17.71 -7.49 15.96
CA HIS A 206 16.86 -8.70 15.91
C HIS A 206 16.66 -9.19 14.47
N GLY A 207 17.56 -10.07 14.03
CA GLY A 207 17.46 -10.85 12.78
C GLY A 207 18.06 -10.16 11.54
N THR A 208 18.62 -10.97 10.64
CA THR A 208 19.15 -10.54 9.33
C THR A 208 18.08 -10.46 8.23
N ALA A 209 16.89 -11.01 8.48
CA ALA A 209 15.80 -11.00 7.52
C ALA A 209 15.17 -9.61 7.38
N LEU A 210 14.97 -9.19 6.13
CA LEU A 210 14.35 -7.89 5.81
C LEU A 210 12.86 -7.90 6.13
N ILE A 211 12.22 -9.06 5.96
CA ILE A 211 10.83 -9.29 6.29
C ILE A 211 10.80 -10.38 7.35
N SER A 212 10.22 -10.06 8.51
CA SER A 212 10.06 -10.99 9.62
C SER A 212 8.58 -11.11 9.95
N ILE A 213 8.08 -12.33 9.96
CA ILE A 213 6.69 -12.66 10.23
C ILE A 213 6.67 -13.63 11.40
N ASP A 214 6.38 -13.11 12.59
CA ASP A 214 6.17 -13.91 13.78
C ASP A 214 4.88 -14.74 13.63
N HIS A 215 4.58 -15.61 14.60
CA HIS A 215 3.39 -16.45 14.53
C HIS A 215 2.11 -15.61 14.45
N MET A 216 1.33 -15.77 13.39
CA MET A 216 0.03 -15.14 13.21
C MET A 216 -1.05 -16.23 13.17
N THR A 217 -1.75 -16.39 14.29
CA THR A 217 -2.71 -17.49 14.54
C THR A 217 -3.80 -17.63 13.48
N GLY A 218 -4.27 -16.52 12.91
CA GLY A 218 -5.30 -16.52 11.87
C GLY A 218 -4.78 -16.76 10.44
N LEU A 219 -3.46 -16.74 10.22
CA LEU A 219 -2.87 -16.68 8.88
C LEU A 219 -3.04 -17.99 8.12
N ARG A 220 -3.63 -17.91 6.91
CA ARG A 220 -3.88 -19.06 6.03
C ARG A 220 -3.15 -18.95 4.70
N GLU A 221 -2.95 -17.73 4.22
CA GLU A 221 -2.25 -17.45 2.98
C GLU A 221 -1.19 -16.37 3.19
N VAL A 222 0.04 -16.67 2.79
CA VAL A 222 1.13 -15.70 2.77
C VAL A 222 1.92 -15.82 1.48
N SER A 223 2.11 -14.68 0.81
CA SER A 223 2.86 -14.62 -0.45
C SER A 223 3.77 -13.41 -0.49
N ALA A 224 4.95 -13.59 -1.08
CA ALA A 224 5.88 -12.51 -1.37
C ALA A 224 6.32 -12.60 -2.83
N LYS A 225 6.06 -11.53 -3.59
CA LYS A 225 6.51 -11.40 -4.97
C LYS A 225 7.61 -10.35 -5.06
N PHE A 226 8.69 -10.71 -5.73
CA PHE A 226 9.87 -9.87 -5.95
C PHE A 226 10.10 -9.72 -7.46
N GLY A 227 9.99 -8.48 -7.95
CA GLY A 227 10.33 -8.07 -9.30
C GLY A 227 11.64 -7.30 -9.31
N GLY A 228 12.46 -7.51 -10.34
CA GLY A 228 13.75 -6.83 -10.48
C GLY A 228 14.59 -7.47 -11.57
N ALA A 229 15.81 -6.96 -11.75
CA ALA A 229 16.74 -7.59 -12.68
C ALA A 229 17.18 -8.96 -12.15
N ALA A 230 17.56 -9.86 -13.06
CA ALA A 230 18.02 -11.21 -12.70
C ALA A 230 19.14 -11.23 -11.65
N ALA A 231 20.04 -10.24 -11.64
CA ALA A 231 21.10 -10.12 -10.64
C ALA A 231 20.54 -9.86 -9.23
N ASP A 232 19.56 -8.97 -9.10
CA ASP A 232 18.94 -8.60 -7.82
C ASP A 232 18.13 -9.76 -7.25
N LEU A 233 17.42 -10.50 -8.11
CA LEU A 233 16.64 -11.67 -7.71
C LEU A 233 17.53 -12.82 -7.20
N LYS A 234 18.72 -13.00 -7.79
CA LYS A 234 19.71 -13.97 -7.28
C LYS A 234 20.17 -13.61 -5.87
N TYR A 235 20.35 -12.33 -5.57
CA TYR A 235 20.69 -11.87 -4.23
C TYR A 235 19.57 -12.19 -3.23
N VAL A 236 18.33 -11.82 -3.56
CA VAL A 236 17.15 -12.10 -2.73
C VAL A 236 17.00 -13.59 -2.45
N SER A 237 17.23 -14.44 -3.46
CA SER A 237 17.18 -15.89 -3.33
C SER A 237 18.25 -16.48 -2.40
N ARG A 238 19.43 -15.87 -2.31
CA ARG A 238 20.57 -16.42 -1.54
C ARG A 238 20.50 -16.10 -0.06
N ILE A 239 19.96 -14.94 0.31
CA ILE A 239 20.08 -14.40 1.67
C ILE A 239 18.89 -14.79 2.56
N GLY A 240 17.80 -15.26 1.98
CA GLY A 240 16.59 -15.55 2.75
C GLY A 240 15.99 -14.25 3.29
N VAL A 241 15.50 -13.41 2.38
CA VAL A 241 14.97 -12.07 2.68
C VAL A 241 13.73 -12.11 3.58
N VAL A 242 13.01 -13.23 3.59
CA VAL A 242 11.82 -13.46 4.39
C VAL A 242 12.08 -14.54 5.43
N SER A 243 11.89 -14.18 6.70
CA SER A 243 11.76 -15.11 7.82
C SER A 243 10.29 -15.23 8.18
N ASN A 244 9.76 -16.46 8.10
CA ASN A 244 8.38 -16.79 8.45
C ASN A 244 8.37 -17.82 9.56
N HIS A 245 7.58 -17.59 10.62
CA HIS A 245 7.49 -18.50 11.74
C HIS A 245 7.04 -19.91 11.30
N PRO A 246 7.61 -21.01 11.81
CA PRO A 246 7.28 -22.38 11.36
C PRO A 246 5.80 -22.78 11.51
N SER A 247 5.07 -22.17 12.45
CA SER A 247 3.63 -22.40 12.65
C SER A 247 2.73 -21.66 11.64
N ASN A 248 3.28 -20.72 10.88
CA ASN A 248 2.54 -20.06 9.79
C ASN A 248 2.48 -20.98 8.56
N PRO A 249 1.51 -20.78 7.65
CA PRO A 249 1.52 -21.44 6.35
C PRO A 249 2.83 -21.19 5.59
N ILE A 250 3.21 -22.14 4.75
CA ILE A 250 4.39 -22.02 3.88
C ILE A 250 4.19 -20.78 2.98
N ILE A 251 5.21 -19.93 2.94
CA ILE A 251 5.18 -18.73 2.13
C ILE A 251 5.40 -19.04 0.65
N ASP A 252 4.47 -18.58 -0.19
CA ASP A 252 4.64 -18.59 -1.64
C ASP A 252 5.54 -17.43 -2.06
N VAL A 253 6.79 -17.74 -2.43
CA VAL A 253 7.78 -16.76 -2.88
C VAL A 253 7.94 -16.82 -4.39
N GLN A 254 7.64 -15.71 -5.06
CA GLN A 254 7.75 -15.58 -6.51
C GLN A 254 8.84 -14.57 -6.89
N LEU A 255 9.81 -14.99 -7.69
CA LEU A 255 10.83 -14.13 -8.28
C LEU A 255 10.49 -13.89 -9.75
N VAL A 256 10.37 -12.64 -10.19
CA VAL A 256 9.93 -12.27 -11.54
C VAL A 256 10.96 -11.36 -12.19
N ASP A 257 11.72 -11.90 -13.13
CA ASP A 257 12.72 -11.15 -13.90
C ASP A 257 12.04 -10.14 -14.83
N SER A 258 12.40 -8.87 -14.68
CA SER A 258 11.95 -7.80 -15.58
C SER A 258 12.58 -7.87 -16.97
N GLY A 259 13.65 -8.67 -17.16
CA GLY A 259 14.40 -8.82 -18.41
C GLY A 259 13.79 -9.78 -19.45
N SER A 260 12.74 -10.54 -19.11
CA SER A 260 12.10 -11.49 -20.03
C SER A 260 11.05 -10.85 -20.95
N ARG A 261 11.42 -9.76 -21.65
CA ARG A 261 10.69 -9.32 -22.83
C ARG A 261 11.66 -9.30 -23.99
N GLY A 262 11.86 -10.49 -24.54
CA GLY A 262 12.76 -10.71 -25.66
C GLY A 262 12.43 -9.79 -26.83
N ASP A 263 13.49 -9.25 -27.42
CA ASP A 263 13.57 -9.01 -28.85
C ASP A 263 12.94 -10.20 -29.58
N LYS A 264 11.70 -10.01 -30.04
CA LYS A 264 11.25 -10.71 -31.24
C LYS A 264 11.47 -9.70 -32.35
N ARG A 265 12.59 -9.91 -33.05
CA ARG A 265 12.91 -9.37 -34.37
C ARG A 265 11.72 -9.46 -35.32
#